data_AF-A0A7V4QRT4-F1
#
_entry.id   AF-A0A7V4QRT4-F1
#
_cell.length_a   1.000
_cell.length_b   1.000
_cell.length_c   1.000
_cell.angle_alpha   90.00
_cell.angle_beta   90.00
_cell.angle_gamma   90.00
#
_symmetry.space_group_name_H-M   'P 1'
#
loop_
_entity.id
_entity.type
_entity.pdbx_description
1 polymer ?
#
loop_
_entity_poly.entity_id
_entity_poly.type
_entity_poly.pdbx_seq_one_letter_code
_entity_poly.pdbx_strand_id
1 'polypeptide(L)'
;MKCIKCYGNFKSHNEFVCESCKEFGKLINIMYDEAKKIFMESTNPEKEEIYNILLNTFFIIQNNPKITIYKNIINNLFQKFYLNPSRIITLDEIWIEVRSSRNIKKIIKRMEECQVIKLSNDQSGLNLNIEMGAVMKNLMEKIYLIYKGERESELRVAAVLTMYVILYELLKYANDNTKEDIYRDFESHSPRMVWVATKFLWNEGIKNDETFSDTDITKYLSKHGLTSKSIITITSGLKETNPDSVQRYIADLDLDSNGDINFVINHNIYIALERLNHHRMREHE
;
A
#
# COMPACT_ATOMS: atom_id res chain seq x y z
N MET A 1 -8.49 26.94 3.32
CA MET A 1 -8.53 25.86 4.34
C MET A 1 -7.51 24.78 3.97
N LYS A 2 -7.15 23.87 4.89
CA LYS A 2 -6.30 22.70 4.59
C LYS A 2 -7.16 21.44 4.50
N CYS A 3 -6.91 20.62 3.48
CA CYS A 3 -7.59 19.33 3.32
C CYS A 3 -7.23 18.40 4.49
N ILE A 4 -8.23 17.75 5.10
CA ILE A 4 -8.00 16.83 6.22
C ILE A 4 -7.22 15.57 5.82
N LYS A 5 -7.23 15.21 4.53
CA LYS A 5 -6.53 14.03 3.98
C LYS A 5 -5.10 14.29 3.58
N CYS A 6 -4.85 15.33 2.79
CA CYS A 6 -3.51 15.61 2.25
C CYS A 6 -2.84 16.84 2.86
N TYR A 7 -3.54 17.65 3.66
CA TYR A 7 -3.06 18.93 4.20
C TYR A 7 -2.76 20.01 3.14
N GLY A 8 -3.07 19.73 1.87
CA GLY A 8 -3.00 20.71 0.78
C GLY A 8 -4.00 21.84 0.99
N ASN A 9 -3.58 23.05 0.62
CA ASN A 9 -4.45 24.23 0.64
C ASN A 9 -5.50 24.13 -0.46
N PHE A 10 -6.76 24.42 -0.13
CA PHE A 10 -7.84 24.51 -1.10
C PHE A 10 -8.88 25.57 -0.70
N LYS A 11 -9.62 26.04 -1.71
CA LYS A 11 -10.73 27.00 -1.55
C LYS A 11 -12.04 26.23 -1.42
N SER A 12 -12.57 26.17 -0.21
CA SER A 12 -13.93 25.73 0.09
C SER A 12 -14.34 26.32 1.43
N HIS A 13 -15.63 26.57 1.63
CA HIS A 13 -16.17 27.06 2.91
C HIS A 13 -16.87 25.93 3.70
N ASN A 14 -17.32 24.86 3.02
CA ASN A 14 -18.17 23.82 3.61
C ASN A 14 -17.59 22.40 3.46
N GLU A 15 -16.45 22.22 2.78
CA GLU A 15 -15.84 20.92 2.60
C GLU A 15 -14.54 20.79 3.38
N PHE A 16 -14.29 19.59 3.92
CA PHE A 16 -13.05 19.25 4.63
C PHE A 16 -12.03 18.53 3.74
N VAL A 17 -12.48 17.96 2.62
CA VAL A 17 -11.68 17.17 1.68
C VAL A 17 -11.60 17.91 0.34
N CYS A 18 -10.39 18.12 -0.18
CA CYS A 18 -10.22 18.77 -1.49
C CYS A 18 -10.61 17.83 -2.65
N GLU A 19 -10.98 18.40 -3.79
CA GLU A 19 -11.42 17.64 -4.97
C GLU A 19 -10.39 16.60 -5.42
N SER A 20 -9.13 16.99 -5.49
CA SER A 20 -8.02 16.10 -5.81
C SER A 20 -7.90 14.89 -4.85
N CYS A 21 -8.32 15.00 -3.59
CA CYS A 21 -8.40 13.85 -2.67
C CYS A 21 -9.67 13.01 -2.87
N LYS A 22 -10.80 13.62 -3.26
CA LYS A 22 -12.02 12.86 -3.61
C LYS A 22 -11.78 12.02 -4.87
N GLU A 23 -11.16 12.64 -5.88
CA GLU A 23 -10.71 12.00 -7.10
C GLU A 23 -9.77 10.83 -6.85
N PHE A 24 -8.73 11.05 -6.02
CA PHE A 24 -7.82 9.98 -5.65
C PHE A 24 -8.53 8.87 -4.85
N GLY A 25 -9.51 9.22 -4.00
CA GLY A 25 -10.33 8.23 -3.30
C GLY A 25 -11.08 7.28 -4.23
N LYS A 26 -11.55 7.77 -5.40
CA LYS A 26 -12.17 6.92 -6.42
C LYS A 26 -11.18 5.93 -7.01
N LEU A 27 -9.96 6.38 -7.33
CA LEU A 27 -8.89 5.50 -7.80
C LEU A 27 -8.57 4.41 -6.76
N ILE A 28 -8.52 4.76 -5.46
CA ILE A 28 -8.32 3.79 -4.39
C ILE A 28 -9.44 2.74 -4.35
N ASN A 29 -10.71 3.13 -4.52
CA ASN A 29 -11.82 2.18 -4.58
C ASN A 29 -11.62 1.18 -5.74
N ILE A 30 -11.36 1.69 -6.96
CA ILE A 30 -11.11 0.86 -8.16
C ILE A 30 -9.95 -0.11 -7.90
N MET A 31 -8.81 0.41 -7.44
CA MET A 31 -7.61 -0.40 -7.18
C MET A 31 -7.87 -1.48 -6.13
N TYR A 32 -8.63 -1.18 -5.08
CA TYR A 32 -8.94 -2.17 -4.05
C TYR A 32 -9.87 -3.26 -4.58
N ASP A 33 -10.92 -2.89 -5.31
CA ASP A 33 -11.87 -3.87 -5.88
C ASP A 33 -11.18 -4.78 -6.89
N GLU A 34 -10.31 -4.22 -7.73
CA GLU A 34 -9.51 -4.98 -8.68
C GLU A 34 -8.50 -5.91 -7.99
N ALA A 35 -7.75 -5.41 -7.00
CA ALA A 35 -6.84 -6.22 -6.20
C ALA A 35 -7.58 -7.35 -5.48
N LYS A 36 -8.73 -7.07 -4.88
CA LYS A 36 -9.53 -8.06 -4.17
C LYS A 36 -9.99 -9.16 -5.12
N LYS A 37 -10.54 -8.81 -6.29
CA LYS A 37 -10.95 -9.76 -7.31
C LYS A 37 -9.78 -10.65 -7.74
N ILE A 38 -8.65 -10.04 -8.11
CA ILE A 38 -7.47 -10.75 -8.58
C ILE A 38 -6.90 -11.67 -7.49
N PHE A 39 -6.74 -11.18 -6.27
CA PHE A 39 -6.14 -11.97 -5.19
C PHE A 39 -7.06 -13.04 -4.62
N MET A 40 -8.37 -12.96 -4.86
CA MET A 40 -9.30 -14.04 -4.52
C MET A 40 -9.49 -15.06 -5.64
N GLU A 41 -9.48 -14.63 -6.90
CA GLU A 41 -10.02 -15.44 -8.01
C GLU A 41 -9.00 -15.75 -9.12
N SER A 42 -7.95 -14.93 -9.31
CA SER A 42 -7.01 -15.12 -10.44
C SER A 42 -6.19 -16.39 -10.28
N THR A 43 -6.00 -17.08 -11.41
CA THR A 43 -5.16 -18.27 -11.51
C THR A 43 -3.67 -17.94 -11.55
N ASN A 44 -3.32 -16.73 -11.97
CA ASN A 44 -1.95 -16.24 -12.02
C ASN A 44 -1.88 -14.76 -11.59
N PRO A 45 -1.99 -14.47 -10.28
CA PRO A 45 -2.06 -13.10 -9.79
C PRO A 45 -0.80 -12.28 -10.05
N GLU A 46 0.38 -12.90 -10.17
CA GLU A 46 1.65 -12.21 -10.39
C GLU A 46 1.77 -11.54 -11.77
N LYS A 47 0.99 -11.99 -12.75
CA LYS A 47 0.97 -11.42 -14.11
C LYS A 47 0.03 -10.22 -14.22
N GLU A 48 -0.76 -9.96 -13.20
CA GLU A 48 -1.76 -8.89 -13.22
C GLU A 48 -1.12 -7.53 -12.90
N GLU A 49 -1.60 -6.48 -13.58
CA GLU A 49 -1.08 -5.13 -13.46
C GLU A 49 -1.11 -4.63 -11.99
N ILE A 50 -2.21 -4.93 -11.27
CA ILE A 50 -2.37 -4.53 -9.87
C ILE A 50 -1.32 -5.13 -8.94
N TYR A 51 -0.90 -6.37 -9.20
CA TYR A 51 0.14 -7.02 -8.40
C TYR A 51 1.45 -6.25 -8.51
N ASN A 52 1.81 -5.89 -9.75
CA ASN A 52 3.03 -5.14 -10.02
C ASN A 52 2.99 -3.74 -9.42
N ILE A 53 1.86 -3.02 -9.51
CA ILE A 53 1.71 -1.69 -8.89
C ILE A 53 1.89 -1.77 -7.37
N LEU A 54 1.23 -2.73 -6.70
CA LEU A 54 1.31 -2.86 -5.24
C LEU A 54 2.69 -3.29 -4.78
N LEU A 55 3.32 -4.25 -5.47
CA LEU A 55 4.68 -4.69 -5.20
C LEU A 55 5.66 -3.52 -5.22
N ASN A 56 5.64 -2.75 -6.30
CA ASN A 56 6.58 -1.66 -6.50
C ASN A 56 6.35 -0.48 -5.55
N THR A 57 5.08 -0.16 -5.30
CA THR A 57 4.73 0.89 -4.34
C THR A 57 5.20 0.54 -2.93
N PHE A 58 5.08 -0.73 -2.53
CA PHE A 58 5.54 -1.20 -1.23
C PHE A 58 7.01 -0.86 -1.00
N PHE A 59 7.89 -1.21 -1.92
CA PHE A 59 9.34 -1.04 -1.73
C PHE A 59 9.75 0.44 -1.65
N ILE A 60 9.01 1.36 -2.30
CA ILE A 60 9.21 2.80 -2.15
C ILE A 60 8.87 3.28 -0.72
N ILE A 61 7.83 2.72 -0.09
CA ILE A 61 7.31 3.20 1.20
C ILE A 61 7.69 2.33 2.41
N GLN A 62 8.32 1.17 2.20
CA GLN A 62 8.51 0.11 3.21
C GLN A 62 9.30 0.56 4.45
N ASN A 63 10.21 1.53 4.28
CA ASN A 63 11.08 2.05 5.33
C ASN A 63 10.34 3.02 6.27
N ASN A 64 9.06 3.27 6.03
CA ASN A 64 8.24 4.00 6.96
C ASN A 64 7.90 3.15 8.20
N PRO A 65 8.14 3.65 9.44
CA PRO A 65 7.86 2.88 10.65
C PRO A 65 6.42 2.42 10.80
N LYS A 66 5.45 3.12 10.19
CA LYS A 66 4.04 2.67 10.16
C LYS A 66 3.91 1.38 9.37
N ILE A 67 4.53 1.33 8.20
CA ILE A 67 4.47 0.22 7.25
C ILE A 67 5.27 -0.99 7.73
N THR A 68 6.42 -0.75 8.39
CA THR A 68 7.27 -1.82 8.94
C THR A 68 6.51 -2.76 9.88
N ILE A 69 5.53 -2.27 10.64
CA ILE A 69 4.74 -3.13 11.54
C ILE A 69 3.81 -4.06 10.76
N TYR A 70 3.15 -3.56 9.69
CA TYR A 70 2.34 -4.42 8.81
C TYR A 70 3.23 -5.47 8.15
N LYS A 71 4.39 -5.05 7.62
CA LYS A 71 5.40 -5.95 7.03
C LYS A 71 5.82 -7.04 8.01
N ASN A 72 6.14 -6.68 9.26
CA ASN A 72 6.59 -7.64 10.27
C ASN A 72 5.49 -8.65 10.64
N ILE A 73 4.25 -8.20 10.80
CA ILE A 73 3.11 -9.08 11.08
C ILE A 73 2.87 -10.03 9.90
N ILE A 74 2.82 -9.51 8.67
CA ILE A 74 2.62 -10.32 7.45
C ILE A 74 3.73 -11.34 7.28
N ASN A 75 5.00 -10.93 7.37
CA ASN A 75 6.14 -11.85 7.26
C ASN A 75 6.05 -12.97 8.30
N ASN A 76 5.68 -12.62 9.53
CA ASN A 76 5.55 -13.60 10.60
C ASN A 76 4.44 -14.62 10.32
N LEU A 77 3.25 -14.14 9.97
CA LEU A 77 2.10 -14.98 9.62
C LEU A 77 2.41 -15.85 8.41
N PHE A 78 2.97 -15.25 7.36
CA PHE A 78 3.35 -15.93 6.13
C PHE A 78 4.29 -17.09 6.39
N GLN A 79 5.35 -16.88 7.19
CA GLN A 79 6.30 -17.92 7.58
C GLN A 79 5.64 -19.05 8.39
N LYS A 80 4.75 -18.70 9.33
CA LYS A 80 4.05 -19.69 10.16
C LYS A 80 3.08 -20.54 9.35
N PHE A 81 2.27 -19.94 8.47
CA PHE A 81 1.35 -20.65 7.60
C PHE A 81 2.08 -21.41 6.50
N TYR A 82 3.24 -20.94 6.05
CA TYR A 82 4.07 -21.69 5.12
C TYR A 82 4.50 -23.04 5.70
N LEU A 83 5.03 -23.02 6.93
CA LEU A 83 5.48 -24.24 7.62
C LEU A 83 4.32 -25.18 7.96
N ASN A 84 3.15 -24.61 8.28
CA ASN A 84 1.94 -25.38 8.57
C ASN A 84 0.68 -24.56 8.19
N PRO A 85 0.08 -24.81 7.01
CA PRO A 85 -1.07 -24.04 6.54
C PRO A 85 -2.33 -24.16 7.42
N SER A 86 -2.41 -25.21 8.25
CA SER A 86 -3.51 -25.42 9.21
C SER A 86 -3.17 -24.93 10.61
N ARG A 87 -2.04 -24.23 10.79
CA ARG A 87 -1.63 -23.68 12.07
C ARG A 87 -2.64 -22.64 12.54
N ILE A 88 -2.98 -22.71 13.82
CA ILE A 88 -3.69 -21.64 14.53
C ILE A 88 -2.64 -20.83 15.28
N ILE A 89 -2.68 -19.50 15.11
CA ILE A 89 -1.73 -18.56 15.73
C ILE A 89 -2.50 -17.69 16.72
N THR A 90 -1.99 -17.53 17.93
CA THR A 90 -2.64 -16.64 18.91
C THR A 90 -2.19 -15.18 18.74
N LEU A 91 -3.01 -14.24 19.19
CA LEU A 91 -2.63 -12.82 19.19
C LEU A 91 -1.37 -12.56 20.04
N ASP A 92 -1.20 -13.29 21.15
CA ASP A 92 -0.05 -13.14 22.05
C ASP A 92 1.26 -13.57 21.37
N GLU A 93 1.25 -14.63 20.57
CA GLU A 93 2.40 -15.02 19.73
C GLU A 93 2.83 -13.87 18.81
N ILE A 94 1.89 -13.22 18.13
CA ILE A 94 2.18 -12.07 17.27
C ILE A 94 2.76 -10.90 18.08
N TRP A 95 2.21 -10.66 19.26
CA TRP A 95 2.65 -9.56 20.12
C TRP A 95 4.11 -9.73 20.59
N ILE A 96 4.46 -10.95 21.01
CA ILE A 96 5.81 -11.31 21.48
C ILE A 96 6.87 -11.13 20.38
N GLU A 97 6.53 -11.47 19.13
CA GLU A 97 7.46 -11.48 18.02
C GLU A 97 7.61 -10.11 17.35
N VAL A 98 6.54 -9.34 17.23
CA VAL A 98 6.56 -8.03 16.56
C VAL A 98 7.01 -6.91 17.49
N ARG A 99 6.84 -7.06 18.82
CA ARG A 99 7.28 -6.12 19.88
C ARG A 99 6.98 -4.65 19.55
N SER A 100 5.73 -4.36 19.18
CA SER A 100 5.31 -3.02 18.77
C SER A 100 4.54 -2.28 19.87
N SER A 101 4.78 -0.97 19.98
CA SER A 101 3.96 -0.05 20.79
C SER A 101 2.63 0.31 20.13
N ARG A 102 2.34 -0.20 18.93
CA ARG A 102 1.10 0.09 18.20
C ARG A 102 -0.04 -0.85 18.57
N ASN A 103 -1.24 -0.39 18.22
CA ASN A 103 -2.47 -1.17 18.32
C ASN A 103 -2.48 -2.35 17.32
N ILE A 104 -1.77 -3.43 17.66
CA ILE A 104 -1.70 -4.66 16.85
C ILE A 104 -3.09 -5.25 16.63
N LYS A 105 -3.99 -5.18 17.62
CA LYS A 105 -5.39 -5.64 17.49
C LYS A 105 -6.10 -4.99 16.32
N LYS A 106 -5.90 -3.67 16.13
CA LYS A 106 -6.48 -2.93 15.00
C LYS A 106 -5.93 -3.40 13.66
N ILE A 107 -4.61 -3.61 13.56
CA ILE A 107 -3.96 -4.11 12.34
C ILE A 107 -4.47 -5.52 12.00
N ILE A 108 -4.56 -6.41 12.99
CA ILE A 108 -5.10 -7.76 12.83
C ILE A 108 -6.56 -7.71 12.35
N LYS A 109 -7.40 -6.86 12.94
CA LYS A 109 -8.77 -6.64 12.46
C LYS A 109 -8.80 -6.17 11.00
N ARG A 110 -7.90 -5.29 10.59
CA ARG A 110 -7.81 -4.82 9.19
C ARG A 110 -7.40 -5.93 8.24
N MET A 111 -6.50 -6.82 8.65
CA MET A 111 -6.13 -8.02 7.89
C MET A 111 -7.28 -9.02 7.75
N GLU A 112 -8.13 -9.14 8.78
CA GLU A 112 -9.34 -9.95 8.71
C GLU A 112 -10.36 -9.34 7.76
N GLU A 113 -10.64 -8.04 7.89
CA GLU A 113 -11.62 -7.35 7.06
C GLU A 113 -11.29 -7.43 5.55
N CYS A 114 -10.00 -7.45 5.19
CA CYS A 114 -9.55 -7.67 3.80
C CYS A 114 -9.27 -9.15 3.44
N GLN A 115 -9.63 -10.10 4.31
CA GLN A 115 -9.54 -11.56 4.10
C GLN A 115 -8.12 -12.10 3.91
N VAL A 116 -7.10 -11.38 4.37
CA VAL A 116 -5.72 -11.88 4.45
C VAL A 116 -5.59 -12.92 5.55
N ILE A 117 -6.30 -12.71 6.66
CA ILE A 117 -6.46 -13.69 7.74
C ILE A 117 -7.94 -13.92 8.02
N LYS A 118 -8.23 -14.91 8.85
CA LYS A 118 -9.54 -15.15 9.45
C LYS A 118 -9.38 -15.22 10.95
N LEU A 119 -10.26 -14.56 11.70
CA LEU A 119 -10.26 -14.65 13.15
C LEU A 119 -11.33 -15.63 13.62
N SER A 120 -11.00 -16.38 14.65
CA SER A 120 -11.94 -17.21 15.40
C SER A 120 -11.65 -17.05 16.88
N ASN A 121 -12.64 -17.32 17.73
CA ASN A 121 -12.38 -17.43 19.15
C ASN A 121 -12.03 -18.88 19.47
N ASP A 122 -11.16 -19.08 20.45
CA ASP A 122 -10.97 -20.40 21.04
C ASP A 122 -12.24 -20.89 21.76
N GLN A 123 -12.26 -22.16 22.18
CA GLN A 123 -13.41 -22.75 22.86
C GLN A 123 -13.80 -22.00 24.14
N SER A 124 -12.85 -21.30 24.76
CA SER A 124 -13.08 -20.51 25.98
C SER A 124 -13.68 -19.12 25.68
N GLY A 125 -13.60 -18.64 24.44
CA GLY A 125 -14.02 -17.28 24.06
C GLY A 125 -13.04 -16.19 24.50
N LEU A 126 -11.93 -16.55 25.16
CA LEU A 126 -10.98 -15.61 25.75
C LEU A 126 -9.81 -15.30 24.83
N ASN A 127 -9.45 -16.24 23.95
CA ASN A 127 -8.31 -16.09 23.05
C ASN A 127 -8.76 -15.93 21.60
N LEU A 128 -8.13 -14.97 20.93
CA LEU A 128 -8.32 -14.73 19.51
C LEU A 128 -7.32 -15.57 18.71
N ASN A 129 -7.87 -16.49 17.93
CA ASN A 129 -7.15 -17.36 17.02
C ASN A 129 -7.08 -16.72 15.63
N ILE A 130 -5.90 -16.77 15.03
CA ILE A 130 -5.61 -16.27 13.69
C ILE A 130 -5.36 -17.47 12.79
N GLU A 131 -6.21 -17.59 11.77
CA GLU A 131 -6.14 -18.58 10.70
C GLU A 131 -5.78 -17.91 9.37
N MET A 132 -5.30 -18.70 8.41
CA MET A 132 -4.99 -18.22 7.07
C MET A 132 -6.28 -17.82 6.33
N GLY A 133 -6.33 -16.60 5.81
CA GLY A 133 -7.45 -16.08 5.04
C GLY A 133 -7.38 -16.48 3.56
N ALA A 134 -8.48 -16.23 2.83
CA ALA A 134 -8.61 -16.60 1.42
C ALA A 134 -7.54 -15.94 0.53
N VAL A 135 -7.27 -14.65 0.75
CA VAL A 135 -6.28 -13.89 -0.05
C VAL A 135 -4.87 -14.43 0.17
N MET A 136 -4.48 -14.64 1.43
CA MET A 136 -3.16 -15.19 1.75
C MET A 136 -2.99 -16.60 1.21
N LYS A 137 -4.01 -17.45 1.38
CA LYS A 137 -4.02 -18.81 0.83
C LYS A 137 -3.81 -18.80 -0.68
N ASN A 138 -4.58 -18.00 -1.42
CA ASN A 138 -4.48 -17.97 -2.88
C ASN A 138 -3.11 -17.50 -3.36
N LEU A 139 -2.58 -16.40 -2.80
CA LEU A 139 -1.25 -15.90 -3.19
C LEU A 139 -0.13 -16.87 -2.82
N MET A 140 -0.22 -17.55 -1.66
CA MET A 140 0.73 -18.58 -1.28
C MET A 140 0.70 -19.78 -2.23
N GLU A 141 -0.48 -20.29 -2.55
CA GLU A 141 -0.65 -21.46 -3.40
C GLU A 141 -0.29 -21.21 -4.87
N LYS A 142 -0.65 -20.03 -5.41
CA LYS A 142 -0.51 -19.72 -6.83
C LYS A 142 0.81 -19.10 -7.24
N ILE A 143 1.55 -18.51 -6.30
CA ILE A 143 2.84 -17.86 -6.60
C ILE A 143 3.93 -18.60 -5.84
N TYR A 144 3.88 -18.54 -4.51
CA TYR A 144 5.01 -18.98 -3.71
C TYR A 144 5.29 -20.49 -3.79
N LEU A 145 4.26 -21.34 -3.72
CA LEU A 145 4.46 -22.79 -3.81
C LEU A 145 4.94 -23.26 -5.20
N ILE A 146 4.68 -22.48 -6.26
CA ILE A 146 5.17 -22.77 -7.61
C ILE A 146 6.68 -22.50 -7.70
N TYR A 147 7.15 -21.39 -7.13
CA TYR A 147 8.55 -20.96 -7.15
C TYR A 147 9.31 -21.34 -5.86
N LYS A 148 8.97 -22.49 -5.28
CA LYS A 148 9.50 -22.93 -3.98
C LYS A 148 11.02 -23.00 -4.00
N GLY A 149 11.67 -22.25 -3.11
CA GLY A 149 13.15 -22.16 -2.99
C GLY A 149 13.72 -20.83 -3.48
N GLU A 150 12.95 -20.03 -4.22
CA GLU A 150 13.34 -18.68 -4.60
C GLU A 150 13.01 -17.71 -3.46
N ARG A 151 14.04 -17.27 -2.73
CA ARG A 151 13.91 -16.28 -1.65
C ARG A 151 13.20 -14.99 -2.12
N GLU A 152 13.36 -14.62 -3.38
CA GLU A 152 12.71 -13.47 -4.00
C GLU A 152 11.18 -13.63 -4.08
N SER A 153 10.68 -14.84 -4.33
CA SER A 153 9.23 -15.10 -4.39
C SER A 153 8.55 -14.92 -3.03
N GLU A 154 9.23 -15.27 -1.94
CA GLU A 154 8.76 -14.98 -0.58
C GLU A 154 8.62 -13.47 -0.35
N LEU A 155 9.69 -12.73 -0.65
CA LEU A 155 9.76 -11.28 -0.45
C LEU A 155 8.67 -10.57 -1.27
N ARG A 156 8.43 -11.01 -2.52
CA ARG A 156 7.39 -10.47 -3.40
C ARG A 156 5.99 -10.66 -2.82
N VAL A 157 5.64 -11.89 -2.46
CA VAL A 157 4.29 -12.19 -1.97
C VAL A 157 4.02 -11.47 -0.65
N ALA A 158 5.00 -11.45 0.27
CA ALA A 158 4.85 -10.75 1.53
C ALA A 158 4.75 -9.22 1.35
N ALA A 159 5.51 -8.65 0.41
CA ALA A 159 5.40 -7.24 0.03
C ALA A 159 4.00 -6.90 -0.51
N VAL A 160 3.47 -7.71 -1.44
CA VAL A 160 2.13 -7.50 -2.01
C VAL A 160 1.04 -7.67 -0.95
N LEU A 161 1.11 -8.71 -0.11
CA LEU A 161 0.18 -8.89 0.99
C LEU A 161 0.19 -7.69 1.95
N THR A 162 1.38 -7.18 2.27
CA THR A 162 1.52 -5.99 3.11
C THR A 162 0.87 -4.77 2.47
N MET A 163 1.16 -4.52 1.20
CA MET A 163 0.59 -3.38 0.48
C MET A 163 -0.91 -3.51 0.23
N TYR A 164 -1.43 -4.72 0.08
CA TYR A 164 -2.87 -4.98 -0.03
C TYR A 164 -3.62 -4.62 1.27
N VAL A 165 -3.06 -4.95 2.43
CA VAL A 165 -3.62 -4.49 3.73
C VAL A 165 -3.55 -2.96 3.83
N ILE A 166 -2.46 -2.34 3.38
CA ILE A 166 -2.32 -0.88 3.36
C ILE A 166 -3.32 -0.25 2.40
N LEU A 167 -3.57 -0.85 1.24
CA LEU A 167 -4.57 -0.39 0.28
C LEU A 167 -5.97 -0.39 0.91
N TYR A 168 -6.29 -1.39 1.75
CA TYR A 168 -7.53 -1.39 2.52
C TYR A 168 -7.58 -0.27 3.59
N GLU A 169 -6.47 0.08 4.22
CA GLU A 169 -6.40 1.28 5.08
C GLU A 169 -6.62 2.57 4.28
N LEU A 170 -6.07 2.65 3.06
CA LEU A 170 -6.32 3.78 2.16
C LEU A 170 -7.79 3.82 1.71
N LEU A 171 -8.44 2.67 1.51
CA LEU A 171 -9.86 2.57 1.18
C LEU A 171 -10.74 3.15 2.31
N LYS A 172 -10.46 2.77 3.56
CA LYS A 172 -11.14 3.37 4.73
C LYS A 172 -10.91 4.88 4.76
N TYR A 173 -9.66 5.30 4.59
CA TYR A 173 -9.30 6.71 4.56
C TYR A 173 -9.93 7.47 3.39
N ALA A 174 -10.17 6.82 2.24
CA ALA A 174 -10.87 7.39 1.09
C ALA A 174 -12.35 7.66 1.38
N ASN A 175 -12.97 6.84 2.23
CA ASN A 175 -14.39 6.94 2.56
C ASN A 175 -14.68 7.84 3.78
N ASP A 176 -13.68 8.13 4.62
CA ASP A 176 -13.83 9.08 5.72
C ASP A 176 -13.83 10.53 5.23
N ASN A 177 -14.87 11.31 5.55
CA ASN A 177 -15.03 12.69 5.06
C ASN A 177 -14.94 13.77 6.14
N THR A 178 -14.92 13.37 7.41
CA THR A 178 -14.80 14.27 8.57
C THR A 178 -13.56 13.97 9.40
N LYS A 179 -13.18 14.87 10.31
CA LYS A 179 -12.05 14.62 11.22
C LYS A 179 -12.39 13.54 12.23
N GLU A 180 -13.66 13.48 12.64
CA GLU A 180 -14.23 12.55 13.60
C GLU A 180 -14.21 11.13 13.03
N ASP A 181 -14.57 10.97 11.75
CA ASP A 181 -14.47 9.68 11.04
C ASP A 181 -13.02 9.19 11.01
N ILE A 182 -12.09 10.04 10.56
CA ILE A 182 -10.66 9.72 10.52
C ILE A 182 -10.14 9.35 11.91
N TYR A 183 -10.56 10.08 12.95
CA TYR A 183 -10.13 9.80 14.32
C TYR A 183 -10.69 8.48 14.85
N ARG A 184 -11.96 8.16 14.56
CA ARG A 184 -12.55 6.86 14.91
C ARG A 184 -11.78 5.71 14.25
N ASP A 185 -11.46 5.85 12.97
CA ASP A 185 -10.87 4.79 12.17
C ASP A 185 -9.35 4.69 12.32
N PHE A 186 -8.65 5.76 12.70
CA PHE A 186 -7.18 5.78 12.75
C PHE A 186 -6.56 6.38 14.02
N GLU A 187 -7.36 6.96 14.91
CA GLU A 187 -6.92 7.65 16.12
C GLU A 187 -5.82 8.70 15.79
N SER A 188 -4.68 8.65 16.48
CA SER A 188 -3.52 9.50 16.22
C SER A 188 -2.65 9.05 15.04
N HIS A 189 -3.04 7.98 14.35
CA HIS A 189 -2.17 7.23 13.43
C HIS A 189 -2.61 7.20 11.97
N SER A 190 -3.29 8.25 11.48
CA SER A 190 -3.75 8.34 10.08
C SER A 190 -2.69 7.98 9.01
N PRO A 191 -3.09 7.34 7.89
CA PRO A 191 -2.19 6.92 6.83
C PRO A 191 -1.78 8.07 5.90
N ARG A 192 -1.85 9.34 6.36
CA ARG A 192 -1.62 10.55 5.55
C ARG A 192 -0.35 10.49 4.70
N MET A 193 0.77 10.05 5.27
CA MET A 193 2.02 9.96 4.53
C MET A 193 1.86 9.06 3.31
N VAL A 194 1.34 7.84 3.52
CA VAL A 194 1.11 6.85 2.47
C VAL A 194 0.10 7.38 1.45
N TRP A 195 -0.98 8.00 1.92
CA TRP A 195 -1.97 8.65 1.06
C TRP A 195 -1.34 9.70 0.14
N VAL A 196 -0.52 10.60 0.69
CA VAL A 196 0.13 11.66 -0.10
C VAL A 196 1.16 11.07 -1.07
N ALA A 197 1.95 10.08 -0.64
CA ALA A 197 2.96 9.44 -1.48
C ALA A 197 2.30 8.68 -2.66
N THR A 198 1.32 7.83 -2.37
CA THR A 198 0.58 7.08 -3.41
C THR A 198 -0.21 8.01 -4.32
N LYS A 199 -0.81 9.08 -3.80
CA LYS A 199 -1.46 10.10 -4.63
C LYS A 199 -0.50 10.76 -5.62
N PHE A 200 0.75 10.97 -5.22
CA PHE A 200 1.75 11.46 -6.16
C PHE A 200 2.09 10.39 -7.19
N LEU A 201 2.52 9.21 -6.73
CA LEU A 201 3.00 8.13 -7.58
C LEU A 201 1.95 7.65 -8.59
N TRP A 202 0.69 7.51 -8.18
CA TRP A 202 -0.38 6.88 -8.97
C TRP A 202 -1.24 7.87 -9.77
N ASN A 203 -1.04 9.17 -9.59
CA ASN A 203 -1.90 10.18 -10.23
C ASN A 203 -1.13 11.45 -10.58
N GLU A 204 -0.63 12.21 -9.60
CA GLU A 204 -0.08 13.54 -9.89
C GLU A 204 1.24 13.50 -10.67
N GLY A 205 2.11 12.53 -10.36
CA GLY A 205 3.42 12.35 -10.98
C GLY A 205 3.37 11.69 -12.36
N ILE A 206 2.19 11.22 -12.80
CA ILE A 206 2.00 10.55 -14.10
C ILE A 206 1.02 11.29 -15.01
N LYS A 207 0.49 12.42 -14.56
CA LYS A 207 -0.67 13.07 -15.18
C LYS A 207 -0.43 13.51 -16.62
N ASN A 208 0.83 13.71 -17.03
CA ASN A 208 1.18 14.24 -18.34
C ASN A 208 2.38 13.55 -19.01
N ASP A 209 3.12 12.71 -18.30
CA ASP A 209 4.36 12.10 -18.80
C ASP A 209 4.73 10.87 -17.98
N GLU A 210 5.59 10.01 -18.54
CA GLU A 210 6.23 8.87 -17.86
C GLU A 210 7.38 9.31 -16.94
N THR A 211 7.57 10.62 -16.76
CA THR A 211 8.68 11.18 -15.99
C THR A 211 8.25 12.24 -14.97
N PHE A 212 8.98 12.33 -13.87
CA PHE A 212 8.90 13.44 -12.91
C PHE A 212 10.26 13.70 -12.26
N SER A 213 10.53 14.94 -11.83
CA SER A 213 11.82 15.28 -11.19
C SER A 213 11.83 15.04 -9.67
N ASP A 214 13.02 14.89 -9.08
CA ASP A 214 13.25 14.89 -7.63
C ASP A 214 12.76 16.18 -6.98
N THR A 215 12.88 17.29 -7.70
CA THR A 215 12.29 18.57 -7.30
C THR A 215 10.77 18.53 -7.26
N ASP A 216 10.10 17.93 -8.24
CA ASP A 216 8.63 17.87 -8.31
C ASP A 216 8.05 17.09 -7.14
N ILE A 217 8.57 15.87 -6.90
CA ILE A 217 8.11 15.06 -5.78
C ILE A 217 8.45 15.73 -4.45
N THR A 218 9.65 16.29 -4.28
CA THR A 218 10.05 16.96 -3.04
C THR A 218 9.15 18.16 -2.72
N LYS A 219 8.89 19.02 -3.73
CA LYS A 219 7.97 20.16 -3.60
C LYS A 219 6.56 19.70 -3.27
N TYR A 220 6.07 18.65 -3.95
CA TYR A 220 4.74 18.11 -3.71
C TYR A 220 4.60 17.57 -2.28
N LEU A 221 5.51 16.71 -1.82
CA LEU A 221 5.43 16.11 -0.48
C LEU A 221 5.56 17.18 0.62
N SER A 222 6.45 18.17 0.44
CA SER A 222 6.63 19.30 1.36
C SER A 222 5.37 20.18 1.45
N LYS A 223 4.76 20.51 0.30
CA LYS A 223 3.49 21.26 0.22
C LYS A 223 2.34 20.56 0.98
N HIS A 224 2.38 19.25 1.09
CA HIS A 224 1.42 18.42 1.82
C HIS A 224 1.85 18.11 3.27
N GLY A 225 2.88 18.79 3.78
CA GLY A 225 3.26 18.76 5.19
C GLY A 225 3.92 17.45 5.64
N LEU A 226 4.60 16.75 4.73
CA LEU A 226 5.45 15.62 5.10
C LEU A 226 6.78 16.13 5.67
N THR A 227 7.32 15.42 6.65
CA THR A 227 8.59 15.78 7.29
C THR A 227 9.76 15.47 6.35
N SER A 228 10.88 16.20 6.48
CA SER A 228 12.09 15.96 5.69
C SER A 228 12.55 14.49 5.74
N LYS A 229 12.46 13.85 6.92
CA LYS A 229 12.76 12.42 7.08
C LYS A 229 11.87 11.53 6.20
N SER A 230 10.56 11.83 6.14
CA SER A 230 9.62 11.06 5.29
C SER A 230 9.90 11.29 3.81
N ILE A 231 10.19 12.53 3.42
CA ILE A 231 10.54 12.90 2.05
C ILE A 231 11.78 12.12 1.61
N ILE A 232 12.87 12.19 2.39
CA ILE A 232 14.12 11.45 2.12
C ILE A 232 13.86 9.96 2.00
N THR A 233 13.02 9.39 2.88
CA THR A 233 12.72 7.96 2.84
C THR A 233 12.06 7.55 1.52
N ILE A 234 11.10 8.35 1.03
CA ILE A 234 10.39 8.09 -0.24
C ILE A 234 11.33 8.30 -1.43
N THR A 235 12.05 9.42 -1.46
CA THR A 235 12.94 9.74 -2.60
C THR A 235 14.12 8.78 -2.68
N SER A 236 14.67 8.32 -1.56
CA SER A 236 15.67 7.25 -1.54
C SER A 236 15.11 5.93 -2.07
N GLY A 237 13.87 5.56 -1.72
CA GLY A 237 13.23 4.35 -2.24
C GLY A 237 12.94 4.40 -3.75
N LEU A 238 12.81 5.60 -4.33
CA LEU A 238 12.71 5.80 -5.78
C LEU A 238 14.06 5.70 -6.50
N LYS A 239 15.14 6.12 -5.84
CA LYS A 239 16.51 6.04 -6.37
C LYS A 239 17.10 4.63 -6.31
N GLU A 240 16.41 3.68 -5.68
CA GLU A 240 16.84 2.28 -5.59
C GLU A 240 16.56 1.56 -6.93
N THR A 241 17.48 1.69 -7.88
CA THR A 241 17.38 1.16 -9.25
C THR A 241 18.24 -0.09 -9.50
N ASN A 242 18.61 -0.83 -8.44
CA ASN A 242 19.42 -2.03 -8.59
C ASN A 242 18.77 -3.00 -9.61
N PRO A 243 19.47 -3.44 -10.68
CA PRO A 243 18.92 -4.38 -11.68
C PRO A 243 18.42 -5.70 -11.08
N ASP A 244 19.03 -6.12 -9.96
CA ASP A 244 18.69 -7.31 -9.18
C ASP A 244 17.63 -7.00 -8.11
N SER A 245 17.09 -5.77 -8.10
CA SER A 245 15.99 -5.37 -7.22
C SER A 245 14.70 -6.07 -7.62
N VAL A 246 13.95 -6.44 -6.60
CA VAL A 246 12.57 -6.93 -6.72
C VAL A 246 11.61 -5.78 -7.12
N GLN A 247 12.01 -4.52 -6.91
CA GLN A 247 11.30 -3.31 -7.35
C GLN A 247 11.88 -2.81 -8.69
N ARG A 248 10.98 -2.49 -9.62
CA ARG A 248 11.23 -1.82 -10.91
C ARG A 248 10.22 -0.69 -11.15
N TYR A 249 9.85 0.08 -10.11
CA TYR A 249 8.94 1.23 -10.28
C TYR A 249 9.54 2.28 -11.22
N ILE A 250 10.82 2.57 -11.00
CA ILE A 250 11.65 3.45 -11.82
C ILE A 250 12.48 2.56 -12.74
N ALA A 251 12.34 2.79 -14.04
CA ALA A 251 13.12 2.11 -15.07
C ALA A 251 14.50 2.75 -15.24
N ASP A 252 14.59 4.07 -15.12
CA ASP A 252 15.85 4.80 -15.27
C ASP A 252 15.89 6.11 -14.47
N LEU A 253 17.10 6.63 -14.25
CA LEU A 253 17.38 7.93 -13.67
C LEU A 253 18.10 8.81 -14.69
N ASP A 254 17.40 9.78 -15.23
CA ASP A 254 17.98 10.75 -16.16
C ASP A 254 18.45 11.99 -15.42
N LEU A 255 19.53 12.61 -15.89
CA LEU A 255 19.92 13.95 -15.44
C LEU A 255 19.38 14.97 -16.43
N ASP A 256 18.57 15.91 -15.92
CA ASP A 256 18.09 17.02 -16.73
C ASP A 256 19.24 18.01 -17.04
N SER A 257 18.98 18.96 -17.93
CA SER A 257 19.95 20.00 -18.31
C SER A 257 20.39 20.91 -17.15
N ASN A 258 19.68 20.89 -16.03
CA ASN A 258 19.99 21.64 -14.81
C ASN A 258 20.70 20.79 -13.75
N GLY A 259 20.97 19.52 -14.03
CA GLY A 259 21.57 18.56 -13.10
C GLY A 259 20.60 18.00 -12.07
N ASP A 260 19.29 18.17 -12.26
CA ASP A 260 18.26 17.54 -11.45
C ASP A 260 18.01 16.09 -11.90
N ILE A 261 17.63 15.24 -10.95
CA ILE A 261 17.34 13.83 -11.22
C ILE A 261 15.89 13.72 -11.69
N ASN A 262 15.71 13.21 -12.90
CA ASN A 262 14.43 12.78 -13.44
C ASN A 262 14.24 11.29 -13.24
N PHE A 263 13.08 10.92 -12.71
CA PHE A 263 12.65 9.55 -12.53
C PHE A 263 11.86 9.11 -13.75
N VAL A 264 12.37 8.13 -14.50
CA VAL A 264 11.64 7.51 -15.61
C VAL A 264 10.85 6.33 -15.06
N ILE A 265 9.54 6.41 -15.10
CA ILE A 265 8.65 5.35 -14.60
C ILE A 265 8.71 4.16 -15.55
N ASN A 266 8.63 2.96 -14.99
CA ASN A 266 8.46 1.77 -15.82
C ASN A 266 7.18 1.85 -16.66
N HIS A 267 7.35 1.76 -17.98
CA HIS A 267 6.26 1.90 -18.94
C HIS A 267 5.04 1.03 -18.62
N ASN A 268 5.22 -0.22 -18.19
CA ASN A 268 4.09 -1.11 -17.86
C ASN A 268 3.30 -0.60 -16.63
N ILE A 269 3.97 -0.01 -15.65
CA ILE A 269 3.32 0.59 -14.47
C ILE A 269 2.59 1.86 -14.89
N TYR A 270 3.22 2.70 -15.71
CA TYR A 270 2.60 3.91 -16.24
C TYR A 270 1.30 3.60 -16.99
N ILE A 271 1.35 2.70 -17.98
CA ILE A 271 0.17 2.31 -18.78
C ILE A 271 -0.95 1.72 -17.90
N ALA A 272 -0.60 0.88 -16.93
CA ALA A 272 -1.57 0.34 -15.99
C ALA A 272 -2.26 1.45 -15.16
N LEU A 273 -1.49 2.41 -14.64
CA LEU A 273 -2.02 3.53 -13.88
C LEU A 273 -2.84 4.48 -14.75
N GLU A 274 -2.45 4.73 -16.00
CA GLU A 274 -3.25 5.50 -16.96
C GLU A 274 -4.59 4.82 -17.25
N ARG A 275 -4.60 3.51 -17.47
CA ARG A 275 -5.84 2.73 -17.68
C ARG A 275 -6.78 2.88 -16.49
N LEU A 276 -6.28 2.69 -15.27
CA LEU A 276 -7.06 2.85 -14.04
C LEU A 276 -7.60 4.28 -13.88
N ASN A 277 -6.79 5.29 -14.22
CA ASN A 277 -7.21 6.69 -14.21
C ASN A 277 -8.24 7.01 -15.30
N HIS A 278 -8.18 6.37 -16.47
CA HIS A 278 -9.18 6.50 -17.53
C HIS A 278 -10.50 5.81 -17.18
N HIS A 279 -10.46 4.63 -16.56
CA HIS A 279 -11.65 3.95 -16.05
C HIS A 279 -12.43 4.86 -15.08
N ARG A 280 -11.72 5.54 -14.19
CA ARG A 280 -12.28 6.58 -13.30
C ARG A 280 -12.97 7.71 -14.06
N MET A 281 -12.48 8.13 -15.24
CA MET A 281 -13.08 9.23 -16.01
C MET A 281 -14.34 8.79 -16.80
N ARG A 282 -14.46 7.52 -17.17
CA ARG A 282 -15.64 7.00 -17.92
C ARG A 282 -16.86 6.75 -17.04
N GLU A 283 -16.68 6.51 -15.73
CA GLU A 283 -17.81 6.46 -14.78
C GLU A 283 -18.46 7.83 -14.53
N HIS A 284 -17.93 8.90 -15.14
CA HIS A 284 -18.40 10.27 -15.02
C HIS A 284 -19.19 10.80 -16.22
N GLU A 285 -19.28 10.03 -17.31
CA GLU A 285 -20.10 10.32 -18.50
C GLU A 285 -21.41 9.54 -18.45
#